data_AF-A0AAV4QDV8-F1
#
_entry.id   AF-A0AAV4QDV8-F1
#
_cell.length_a   1.000
_cell.length_b   1.000
_cell.length_c   1.000
_cell.angle_alpha   90.00
_cell.angle_beta   90.00
_cell.angle_gamma   90.00
#
_symmetry.space_group_name_H-M   'P 1'
#
loop_
_entity.id
_entity.type
_entity.pdbx_description
1 polymer ?
#
loop_
_entity_poly.entity_id
_entity_poly.type
_entity_poly.pdbx_seq_one_letter_code
_entity_poly.pdbx_strand_id
1 'polypeptide(L)'
;MAKWGSLMENGTWSGIIGMVARGEVDMGLTYLAIMEDRSKFVDFSTPYYSFGRTFVTDKPVPIWVPPFTRKFISDDSIVEMSTAIALKKNFLLQKEIGRRYYANGEWRIVPEVGQRQAI
;
A
#
# COMPACT_ATOMS: atom_id res chain seq x y z
N MET A 1 -6.44 32.23 1.67
CA MET A 1 -5.51 31.08 1.68
C MET A 1 -4.11 31.61 1.97
N ALA A 2 -3.46 31.16 3.04
CA ALA A 2 -2.10 31.56 3.37
C ALA A 2 -1.12 31.01 2.32
N LYS A 3 -0.30 31.88 1.74
CA LYS A 3 0.79 31.51 0.81
C LYS A 3 2.11 31.60 1.56
N TRP A 4 3.08 30.74 1.22
CA TRP A 4 4.42 30.79 1.82
C TRP A 4 5.10 32.14 1.62
N GLY A 5 5.05 32.64 0.38
CA GLY A 5 5.59 33.93 -0.01
C GLY A 5 6.40 33.84 -1.29
N SER A 6 6.15 34.81 -2.18
CA SER A 6 6.87 35.04 -3.43
C SER A 6 7.35 36.47 -3.47
N LEU A 7 8.53 36.69 -4.06
CA LEU A 7 9.04 38.02 -4.35
C LEU A 7 8.15 38.68 -5.42
N MET A 8 7.71 39.90 -5.14
CA MET A 8 6.93 40.72 -6.06
C MET A 8 7.85 41.68 -6.83
N GLU A 9 7.38 42.22 -7.96
CA GLU A 9 8.16 43.13 -8.81
C GLU A 9 8.64 44.38 -8.07
N ASN A 10 7.91 44.82 -7.05
CA ASN A 10 8.27 45.95 -6.20
C ASN A 10 9.37 45.63 -5.15
N GLY A 11 9.97 44.44 -5.20
CA GLY A 11 11.03 44.01 -4.28
C GLY A 11 10.53 43.57 -2.90
N THR A 12 9.22 43.56 -2.66
CA THR A 12 8.64 43.11 -1.38
C THR A 12 8.17 41.66 -1.47
N TRP A 13 8.14 40.98 -0.33
CA TRP A 13 7.63 39.61 -0.24
C TRP A 13 6.14 39.59 0.07
N SER A 14 5.43 38.65 -0.56
CA SER A 14 4.05 38.31 -0.22
C SER A 14 3.98 37.17 0.81
N GLY A 15 2.76 36.81 1.24
CA GLY A 15 2.53 35.63 2.09
C GLY A 15 3.15 35.75 3.48
N ILE A 16 3.46 34.60 4.10
CA ILE A 16 4.02 34.52 5.46
C ILE A 16 5.34 35.29 5.57
N ILE A 17 6.22 35.16 4.58
CA ILE A 17 7.49 35.90 4.56
C ILE A 17 7.27 37.41 4.56
N GLY A 18 6.31 37.89 3.76
CA GLY A 18 5.95 39.30 3.72
C GLY A 18 5.38 39.82 5.04
N MET A 19 4.51 39.05 5.70
CA MET A 19 3.90 39.45 6.97
C MET A 19 4.94 39.55 8.09
N VAL A 20 5.86 38.57 8.17
CA VAL A 20 6.97 38.60 9.14
C VAL A 20 7.91 39.78 8.85
N ALA A 21 8.30 39.98 7.59
CA ALA A 21 9.21 41.07 7.20
C ALA A 21 8.61 42.47 7.46
N ARG A 22 7.27 42.62 7.41
CA ARG A 22 6.58 43.87 7.74
C ARG A 22 6.23 44.02 9.23
N GLY A 23 6.53 43.01 10.06
CA GLY A 23 6.19 43.00 11.49
C GLY A 23 4.69 42.90 11.77
N GLU A 24 3.90 42.38 10.83
CA GLU A 24 2.47 42.12 11.02
C GLU A 24 2.22 40.88 11.90
N VAL A 25 3.21 39.98 11.95
CA VAL A 25 3.23 38.77 12.77
C VAL A 25 4.62 38.57 13.35
N ASP A 26 4.71 38.01 14.56
CA ASP A 26 5.98 37.82 15.26
C ASP A 26 6.80 36.63 14.70
N MET A 27 6.12 35.56 14.26
CA MET A 27 6.76 34.36 13.74
C MET A 27 5.88 33.56 12.78
N GLY A 28 6.51 32.90 11.81
CA GLY A 28 5.86 32.00 10.86
C GLY A 28 6.23 30.53 11.09
N LEU A 29 5.36 29.75 11.73
CA LEU A 29 5.58 28.32 11.93
C LEU A 29 4.97 27.51 10.78
N THR A 30 5.82 27.06 9.85
CA THR A 30 5.40 26.26 8.69
C THR A 30 6.57 25.44 8.15
N TYR A 31 6.27 24.48 7.27
CA TYR A 31 7.26 23.79 6.46
C TYR A 31 7.83 24.74 5.39
N LEU A 32 8.82 25.55 5.76
CA LEU A 32 9.46 26.50 4.87
C LEU A 32 10.88 26.05 4.52
N ALA A 33 11.18 26.02 3.22
CA ALA A 33 12.56 25.87 2.78
C ALA A 33 13.35 27.15 3.06
N ILE A 34 14.49 27.00 3.74
CA ILE A 34 15.50 28.04 3.91
C ILE A 34 16.14 28.29 2.54
N MET A 35 16.02 29.52 2.05
CA MET A 35 16.54 29.96 0.74
C MET A 35 17.25 31.29 0.94
N GLU A 36 18.36 31.49 0.22
CA GLU A 36 19.20 32.69 0.34
C GLU A 36 18.39 33.99 0.16
N ASP A 37 17.52 34.04 -0.85
CA ASP A 37 16.71 35.24 -1.12
C ASP A 37 15.70 35.56 -0.03
N ARG A 38 15.23 34.55 0.72
CA ARG A 38 14.33 34.75 1.86
C ARG A 38 15.10 35.17 3.11
N SER A 39 16.29 34.63 3.30
CA SER A 39 17.17 34.97 4.43
C SER A 39 17.63 36.43 4.42
N LYS A 40 17.47 37.15 3.31
CA LYS A 40 17.73 38.60 3.22
C LYS A 40 16.65 39.46 3.90
N PHE A 41 15.47 38.90 4.16
CA PHE A 41 14.30 39.65 4.66
C PHE A 41 13.78 39.13 6.00
N VAL A 42 14.04 37.87 6.34
CA VAL A 42 13.65 37.25 7.60
C VAL A 42 14.77 36.35 8.12
N ASP A 43 14.89 36.27 9.44
CA ASP A 43 15.79 35.32 10.09
C ASP A 43 15.14 33.94 10.24
N PHE A 44 15.94 32.90 10.06
CA PHE A 44 15.52 31.51 10.25
C PHE A 44 16.14 30.91 11.50
N SER A 45 15.40 30.02 12.17
CA SER A 45 15.97 29.16 13.20
C SER A 45 16.92 28.14 12.59
N THR A 46 17.58 27.35 13.46
CA THR A 46 18.25 26.13 13.01
C THR A 46 17.25 25.21 12.29
N PRO A 47 17.64 24.58 11.18
CA PRO A 47 16.78 23.67 10.44
C PRO A 47 16.45 22.45 11.30
N TYR A 48 15.16 22.18 11.48
CA TYR A 48 14.68 21.02 12.25
C TYR A 48 14.46 19.76 11.40
N TYR A 49 14.38 19.92 10.07
CA TYR A 49 14.15 18.83 9.13
C TYR A 49 14.82 19.10 7.79
N SER A 50 15.46 18.08 7.23
CA SER A 50 16.12 18.12 5.92
C SER A 50 15.42 17.16 4.97
N PHE A 51 15.08 17.64 3.78
CA PHE A 51 14.43 16.83 2.75
C PHE A 51 15.04 17.08 1.37
N GLY A 52 15.09 16.03 0.55
CA GLY A 52 15.47 16.11 -0.85
C GLY A 52 14.27 16.47 -1.73
N ARG A 53 14.52 17.22 -2.81
CA ARG A 53 13.55 17.38 -3.90
C ARG A 53 13.57 16.11 -4.74
N THR A 54 12.42 15.44 -4.87
CA THR A 54 12.25 14.25 -5.70
C THR A 54 11.08 14.44 -6.65
N PHE A 55 11.04 13.63 -7.72
CA PHE A 55 9.92 13.58 -8.64
C PHE A 55 8.95 12.51 -8.18
N VAL A 56 7.67 12.86 -8.12
CA VAL A 56 6.59 11.89 -7.93
C VAL A 56 6.05 11.56 -9.31
N THR A 57 6.11 10.29 -9.67
CA THR A 57 5.49 9.77 -10.89
C THR A 57 4.44 8.75 -10.48
N ASP A 58 3.43 8.55 -11.32
CA ASP A 58 2.53 7.43 -11.15
C ASP A 58 3.31 6.11 -11.15
N LYS A 59 2.81 5.13 -10.41
CA LYS A 59 3.35 3.77 -10.48
C LYS A 59 3.26 3.32 -11.95
N PRO A 60 4.35 2.82 -12.55
CA PRO A 60 4.29 2.35 -13.93
C PRO A 60 3.23 1.24 -14.02
N VAL A 61 2.28 1.42 -14.94
CA VAL A 61 1.36 0.34 -15.29
C VAL A 61 2.18 -0.75 -16.00
N PRO A 62 2.07 -2.03 -15.59
CA PRO A 62 2.71 -3.11 -16.33
C PRO A 62 2.21 -3.09 -17.77
N ILE A 63 3.14 -3.06 -18.73
CA ILE A 63 2.85 -2.95 -20.18
C ILE A 63 1.99 -4.10 -20.71
N TRP A 64 1.91 -5.23 -19.98
CA TRP A 64 1.01 -6.34 -20.28
C TRP A 64 0.37 -6.90 -19.02
N VAL A 65 -0.66 -6.20 -18.51
CA VAL A 65 -1.70 -6.83 -17.69
C VAL A 65 -2.95 -6.96 -18.54
N PRO A 66 -3.43 -8.18 -18.85
CA PRO A 66 -4.69 -8.37 -19.53
C PRO A 66 -5.79 -7.59 -18.80
N PRO A 67 -6.71 -6.89 -19.51
CA PRO A 67 -7.73 -6.04 -18.87
C PRO A 67 -8.55 -6.75 -17.79
N PHE A 68 -8.68 -8.07 -17.91
CA PHE A 68 -9.36 -8.95 -16.98
C PHE A 68 -8.67 -9.03 -15.60
N THR A 69 -7.35 -8.96 -15.47
CA THR A 69 -6.67 -9.11 -14.17
C THR A 69 -6.67 -7.84 -13.32
N ARG A 70 -7.02 -6.69 -13.91
CA ARG A 70 -7.08 -5.39 -13.22
C ARG A 70 -8.08 -5.36 -12.05
N LYS A 71 -9.06 -6.27 -12.04
CA LYS A 71 -10.06 -6.46 -10.96
C LYS A 71 -9.76 -7.64 -10.03
N PHE A 72 -8.82 -8.50 -10.39
CA PHE A 72 -8.56 -9.79 -9.72
C PHE A 72 -7.35 -9.77 -8.78
N ILE A 73 -6.65 -8.64 -8.67
CA ILE A 73 -5.61 -8.42 -7.65
C ILE A 73 -6.12 -7.36 -6.66
N SER A 74 -7.35 -7.54 -6.16
CA SER A 74 -7.78 -6.92 -4.91
C SER A 74 -7.69 -7.97 -3.81
N ASP A 75 -7.47 -7.56 -2.56
CA ASP A 75 -7.28 -8.48 -1.41
C ASP A 75 -8.39 -9.55 -1.30
N ASP A 76 -9.59 -9.26 -1.83
CA ASP A 76 -10.73 -10.19 -1.90
C ASP A 76 -10.43 -11.49 -2.68
N SER A 77 -9.65 -11.43 -3.77
CA SER A 77 -9.39 -12.61 -4.61
C SER A 77 -8.46 -13.63 -3.94
N ILE A 78 -7.55 -13.15 -3.08
CA ILE A 78 -6.64 -14.00 -2.29
C ILE A 78 -7.48 -14.81 -1.29
N VAL A 79 -8.49 -14.18 -0.68
CA VAL A 79 -9.40 -14.85 0.27
C VAL A 79 -10.24 -15.92 -0.44
N GLU A 80 -10.77 -15.64 -1.64
CA GLU A 80 -11.54 -16.63 -2.42
C GLU A 80 -10.71 -17.86 -2.81
N MET A 81 -9.45 -17.69 -3.24
CA MET A 81 -8.60 -18.83 -3.56
C MET A 81 -8.28 -19.67 -2.31
N SER A 82 -8.03 -19.03 -1.17
CA SER A 82 -7.72 -19.74 0.08
C SER A 82 -8.91 -20.57 0.58
N THR A 83 -10.13 -20.06 0.46
CA THR A 83 -11.35 -20.77 0.84
C THR A 83 -11.64 -21.92 -0.12
N ALA A 84 -11.46 -21.74 -1.42
CA ALA A 84 -11.59 -22.82 -2.41
C ALA A 84 -10.61 -23.99 -2.16
N ILE A 85 -9.35 -23.68 -1.81
CA ILE A 85 -8.35 -24.69 -1.44
C ILE A 85 -8.77 -25.41 -0.15
N ALA A 86 -9.24 -24.68 0.87
CA ALA A 86 -9.69 -25.24 2.14
C ALA A 86 -10.91 -26.17 1.95
N LEU A 87 -11.90 -25.75 1.18
CA LEU A 87 -13.08 -26.55 0.82
C LEU A 87 -12.69 -27.84 0.08
N LYS A 88 -11.80 -27.75 -0.91
CA LYS A 88 -11.31 -28.93 -1.65
C LYS A 88 -10.57 -29.90 -0.72
N LYS A 89 -9.69 -29.40 0.15
CA LYS A 89 -8.99 -30.23 1.15
C LYS A 89 -9.97 -30.90 2.11
N ASN A 90 -10.98 -30.18 2.60
CA ASN A 90 -11.99 -30.73 3.50
C ASN A 90 -12.83 -31.80 2.79
N PHE A 91 -13.28 -31.55 1.56
CA PHE A 91 -14.01 -32.53 0.77
C PHE A 91 -13.18 -33.81 0.50
N LEU A 92 -11.89 -33.65 0.15
CA LEU A 92 -10.98 -34.79 -0.04
C LEU A 92 -10.75 -35.55 1.27
N LEU A 93 -10.64 -34.84 2.41
CA LEU A 93 -10.51 -35.45 3.72
C LEU A 93 -11.76 -36.26 4.09
N GLN A 94 -12.96 -35.72 3.87
CA GLN A 94 -14.22 -36.44 4.09
C GLN A 94 -14.32 -37.68 3.19
N LYS A 95 -13.88 -37.58 1.93
CA LYS A 95 -13.81 -38.73 1.01
C LYS A 95 -12.83 -39.80 1.48
N GLU A 96 -11.68 -39.39 2.04
CA GLU A 96 -10.67 -40.31 2.59
C GLU A 96 -11.15 -40.99 3.88
N ILE A 97 -11.80 -40.23 4.77
CA ILE A 97 -12.41 -40.77 5.99
C ILE A 97 -13.55 -41.73 5.65
N GLY A 98 -14.43 -41.38 4.73
CA GLY A 98 -15.53 -42.25 4.29
C GLY A 98 -15.07 -43.51 3.54
N ARG A 99 -13.83 -43.51 3.02
CA ARG A 99 -13.19 -44.70 2.46
C ARG A 99 -12.56 -45.60 3.53
N ARG A 100 -12.56 -45.22 4.80
CA ARG A 100 -12.04 -46.02 5.91
C ARG A 100 -13.18 -46.51 6.77
N TYR A 101 -13.22 -47.81 7.05
CA TYR A 101 -14.17 -48.41 7.97
C TYR A 101 -13.41 -49.26 8.99
N TYR A 102 -14.01 -49.42 10.17
CA TYR A 102 -13.41 -50.18 11.27
C TYR A 102 -13.91 -51.63 11.22
N ALA A 103 -12.99 -52.60 11.11
CA ALA A 103 -13.33 -54.02 11.07
C ALA A 103 -12.20 -54.86 11.69
N ASN A 104 -12.57 -55.87 12.49
CA ASN A 104 -11.64 -56.79 13.15
C ASN A 104 -10.53 -56.11 13.97
N GLY A 105 -10.82 -54.98 14.63
CA GLY A 105 -9.88 -54.26 15.48
C GLY A 105 -8.90 -53.33 14.75
N GLU A 106 -8.98 -53.24 13.42
CA GLU A 106 -8.08 -52.42 12.60
C GLU A 106 -8.85 -51.54 11.58
N TRP A 107 -8.26 -50.39 11.23
CA TRP A 107 -8.79 -49.51 10.17
C TRP A 107 -8.45 -50.08 8.79
N ARG A 108 -9.47 -50.34 7.96
CA ARG A 108 -9.31 -50.85 6.59
C ARG A 108 -9.88 -49.89 5.56
N ILE A 109 -9.32 -49.89 4.35
CA ILE A 109 -9.76 -49.05 3.23
C ILE A 109 -10.79 -49.82 2.38
N VAL A 110 -11.91 -49.18 2.01
CA VAL A 110 -12.90 -49.74 1.08
C VAL A 110 -12.23 -49.93 -0.29
N PRO A 111 -12.11 -51.17 -0.80
CA PRO A 111 -11.55 -51.39 -2.13
C PRO A 111 -12.48 -50.76 -3.18
N GLU A 112 -11.90 -50.06 -4.14
CA GLU A 112 -12.65 -49.45 -5.23
C GLU A 112 -13.36 -50.55 -6.04
N VAL A 113 -14.67 -50.38 -6.29
CA VAL A 113 -15.49 -51.29 -7.09
C VAL A 113 -14.94 -51.30 -8.52
N GLY A 114 -14.00 -52.21 -8.80
CA GLY A 114 -13.29 -52.26 -10.08
C GLY A 114 -11.97 -53.03 -10.05
N GLN A 115 -11.29 -53.17 -8.92
CA GLN A 115 -10.14 -54.08 -8.82
C GLN A 115 -10.61 -55.52 -8.62
N ARG A 116 -11.00 -56.17 -9.72
CA ARG A 116 -10.99 -57.63 -9.79
C ARG A 116 -9.57 -58.10 -9.53
N GLN A 117 -9.42 -58.99 -8.56
CA GLN A 117 -8.21 -59.75 -8.32
C GLN A 117 -7.79 -60.43 -9.64
N ALA A 118 -6.62 -60.06 -10.15
CA ALA A 118 -5.96 -60.84 -11.19
C ALA A 118 -5.50 -62.14 -10.52
N ILE A 119 -6.09 -63.25 -10.97
CA ILE A 119 -5.59 -64.61 -10.75
C ILE A 119 -4.61 -64.90 -11.87
#